data_AF-A0A553EGK4-F1
#
_entry.id   AF-A0A553EGK4-F1
#
_cell.length_a   1.000
_cell.length_b   1.000
_cell.length_c   1.000
_cell.angle_alpha   90.00
_cell.angle_beta   90.00
_cell.angle_gamma   90.00
#
_symmetry.space_group_name_H-M   'P 1'
#
loop_
_entity.id
_entity.type
_entity.pdbx_description
1 polymer ?
#
loop_
_entity_poly.entity_id
_entity_poly.type
_entity_poly.pdbx_seq_one_letter_code
_entity_poly.pdbx_strand_id
1 'polypeptide(L)'
;MYLPRSNRQISQHKEEYGNSRKKTAVTVLFFTMILSGVVSFFALSDVIAQEVHGRQAPFQQERIPFRVASWNIENLFDTRHDSLKNDHEFLPDAMRHWNDSRYKKKLADVARVITAIGEWSPPALVGLCEVENDTVLRDLTRRSPLKELSYRYVMTDSPDLRGIDVALLYQRDLFKLLSFRSISIPPFKQYRPTRDLLHVSGLLLTGDTLDVFVCHLPSRSGGAKESEPYRLYAAHILRMEVDSIMNIRSLPQVIIMGDFNDYPTNQSIQKILEAEAPPVTTNDLAPTTGSTNFSTVVPSSLQLYHLLARKVKSKDFGSYKYRGEWGLLDHLIVSGTLLNQSSHFFTSEEKANVCLLPFLLKDDEKYGDKEPFRTYKGMKYQGGISDHLPIYTDFELILY
;
A
#
# COMPACT_ATOMS: atom_id res chain seq x y z
N MET A 1 -1.68 56.19 0.48
CA MET A 1 -2.84 55.82 -0.35
C MET A 1 -2.73 54.32 -0.62
N TYR A 2 -3.68 53.55 -0.05
CA TYR A 2 -4.01 52.14 -0.28
C TYR A 2 -2.94 51.02 -0.14
N LEU A 3 -3.00 50.33 1.00
CA LEU A 3 -2.73 48.90 1.15
C LEU A 3 -4.05 48.13 0.95
N PRO A 4 -4.06 46.93 0.34
CA PRO A 4 -5.13 45.96 0.53
C PRO A 4 -4.68 44.85 1.49
N ARG A 5 -5.40 44.76 2.61
CA ARG A 5 -5.55 43.54 3.42
C ARG A 5 -6.44 42.56 2.67
N SER A 6 -6.11 41.28 2.67
CA SER A 6 -7.08 40.21 2.36
C SER A 6 -7.06 39.18 3.49
N ASN A 7 -8.11 39.22 4.29
CA ASN A 7 -8.47 38.22 5.28
C ASN A 7 -8.99 36.97 4.56
N ARG A 8 -8.32 35.83 4.70
CA ARG A 8 -8.97 34.52 4.49
C ARG A 8 -9.39 33.99 5.86
N GLN A 9 -10.70 34.05 6.12
CA GLN A 9 -11.34 33.36 7.23
C GLN A 9 -11.16 31.84 7.05
N ILE A 10 -10.46 31.23 7.99
CA ILE A 10 -10.44 29.78 8.17
C ILE A 10 -11.75 29.42 8.88
N SER A 11 -12.68 28.83 8.13
CA SER A 11 -13.89 28.22 8.69
C SER A 11 -13.49 27.00 9.52
N GLN A 12 -13.52 27.13 10.85
CA GLN A 12 -13.46 26.00 11.77
C GLN A 12 -14.81 25.28 11.76
N HIS A 13 -14.94 24.23 10.94
CA HIS A 13 -16.06 23.31 11.06
C HIS A 13 -15.72 22.28 12.15
N LYS A 14 -16.46 22.35 13.27
CA LYS A 14 -16.53 21.30 14.28
C LYS A 14 -17.42 20.21 13.68
N GLU A 15 -16.90 19.00 13.47
CA GLU A 15 -17.73 17.83 13.14
C GLU A 15 -17.61 16.78 14.24
N GLU A 16 -18.78 16.28 14.62
CA GLU A 16 -19.08 15.42 15.75
C GLU A 16 -18.44 14.03 15.64
N TYR A 17 -18.07 13.48 16.80
CA TYR A 17 -17.50 12.15 16.98
C TYR A 17 -18.52 11.05 16.62
N GLY A 18 -18.23 10.32 15.54
CA GLY A 18 -18.98 9.15 15.10
C GLY A 18 -18.67 7.90 15.93
N ASN A 19 -19.69 7.41 16.63
CA ASN A 19 -19.68 6.28 17.56
C ASN A 19 -19.32 4.93 16.89
N SER A 20 -18.35 4.21 17.47
CA SER A 20 -17.78 2.91 17.03
C SER A 20 -18.83 1.83 16.66
N ARG A 21 -20.00 1.86 17.30
CA ARG A 21 -21.08 0.88 17.06
C ARG A 21 -21.69 0.89 15.66
N LYS A 22 -21.57 1.98 14.89
CA LYS A 22 -22.06 1.99 13.49
C LYS A 22 -21.16 1.20 12.54
N LYS A 23 -19.86 1.08 12.84
CA LYS A 23 -18.88 0.40 11.97
C LYS A 23 -19.15 -1.10 11.88
N THR A 24 -19.55 -1.74 12.99
CA THR A 24 -19.83 -3.19 13.05
C THR A 24 -21.08 -3.59 12.26
N ALA A 25 -22.11 -2.73 12.21
CA ALA A 25 -23.36 -3.03 11.52
C ALA A 25 -23.25 -2.93 9.98
N VAL A 26 -22.35 -2.09 9.46
CA VAL A 26 -22.21 -1.84 8.02
C VAL A 26 -21.39 -2.94 7.32
N THR A 27 -20.38 -3.51 8.00
CA THR A 27 -19.66 -4.71 7.51
C THR A 27 -20.59 -5.91 7.34
N VAL A 28 -21.60 -6.03 8.20
CA VAL A 28 -22.64 -7.08 8.10
C VAL A 28 -23.59 -6.82 6.92
N LEU A 29 -24.02 -5.57 6.70
CA LEU A 29 -24.99 -5.22 5.64
C LEU A 29 -24.45 -5.46 4.22
N PHE A 30 -23.15 -5.27 3.97
CA PHE A 30 -22.56 -5.55 2.65
C PHE A 30 -22.45 -7.05 2.32
N PHE A 31 -22.51 -7.93 3.33
CA PHE A 31 -22.47 -9.39 3.15
C PHE A 31 -23.84 -10.08 3.29
N THR A 32 -24.87 -9.39 3.80
CA THR A 32 -26.24 -9.97 3.90
C THR A 32 -26.97 -10.23 2.58
N MET A 33 -26.42 -9.87 1.41
CA MET A 33 -26.93 -10.34 0.11
C MET A 33 -26.45 -11.76 -0.27
N ILE A 34 -25.70 -12.46 0.60
CA ILE A 34 -25.26 -13.84 0.40
C ILE A 34 -25.45 -14.66 1.69
N LEU A 35 -26.68 -14.74 2.23
CA LEU A 35 -27.18 -15.92 2.97
C LEU A 35 -28.64 -15.70 3.40
N SER A 36 -29.59 -16.21 2.63
CA SER A 36 -30.96 -16.44 3.12
C SER A 36 -31.05 -17.87 3.64
N GLY A 37 -31.16 -18.06 4.97
CA GLY A 37 -31.24 -19.40 5.54
C GLY A 37 -31.44 -19.45 7.06
N VAL A 38 -32.68 -19.17 7.48
CA VAL A 38 -33.38 -19.78 8.64
C VAL A 38 -32.89 -19.46 10.08
N VAL A 39 -33.73 -18.63 10.69
CA VAL A 39 -34.05 -18.38 12.11
C VAL A 39 -34.11 -19.64 12.99
N SER A 40 -33.57 -19.58 14.22
CA SER A 40 -34.30 -19.95 15.46
C SER A 40 -33.54 -19.55 16.73
N PHE A 41 -34.08 -18.54 17.42
CA PHE A 41 -33.82 -18.17 18.80
C PHE A 41 -34.67 -19.05 19.72
N PHE A 42 -34.09 -19.66 20.77
CA PHE A 42 -34.80 -19.96 22.01
C PHE A 42 -33.87 -19.81 23.22
N ALA A 43 -34.39 -19.10 24.22
CA ALA A 43 -33.89 -18.93 25.59
C ALA A 43 -33.77 -20.29 26.33
N LEU A 44 -33.16 -20.46 27.50
CA LEU A 44 -33.21 -19.67 28.73
C LEU A 44 -32.14 -20.20 29.70
N SER A 45 -31.68 -19.32 30.57
CA SER A 45 -30.87 -19.49 31.78
C SER A 45 -31.27 -20.65 32.70
N ASP A 46 -30.28 -21.27 33.37
CA ASP A 46 -30.26 -21.39 34.84
C ASP A 46 -28.87 -21.76 35.41
N VAL A 47 -28.43 -20.88 36.30
CA VAL A 47 -27.61 -20.99 37.53
C VAL A 47 -26.89 -22.32 37.84
N ILE A 48 -25.59 -22.25 38.12
CA ILE A 48 -24.96 -22.73 39.39
C ILE A 48 -23.72 -21.86 39.66
N ALA A 49 -23.73 -21.22 40.82
CA ALA A 49 -22.58 -20.55 41.41
C ALA A 49 -21.66 -21.60 42.05
N GLN A 50 -20.38 -21.61 41.72
CA GLN A 50 -19.35 -22.16 42.59
C GLN A 50 -17.95 -21.59 42.30
N GLU A 51 -17.36 -21.10 43.38
CA GLU A 51 -15.93 -20.90 43.67
C GLU A 51 -15.13 -19.82 42.94
N VAL A 52 -14.98 -18.71 43.66
CA VAL A 52 -13.89 -17.74 43.51
C VAL A 52 -12.57 -18.44 43.86
N HIS A 53 -11.90 -18.95 42.85
CA HIS A 53 -10.44 -19.03 42.84
C HIS A 53 -9.94 -17.97 41.88
N GLY A 54 -9.36 -16.90 42.42
CA GLY A 54 -8.70 -15.86 41.66
C GLY A 54 -7.47 -16.41 40.94
N ARG A 55 -7.67 -17.10 39.82
CA ARG A 55 -6.70 -17.14 38.74
C ARG A 55 -6.80 -15.79 38.06
N GLN A 56 -5.80 -14.93 38.21
CA GLN A 56 -5.60 -13.87 37.23
C GLN A 56 -5.54 -14.58 35.88
N ALA A 57 -6.58 -14.39 35.05
CA ALA A 57 -6.49 -14.72 33.65
C ALA A 57 -5.23 -14.01 33.13
N PRO A 58 -4.34 -14.70 32.39
CA PRO A 58 -3.20 -14.02 31.79
C PRO A 58 -3.75 -12.82 31.03
N PHE A 59 -3.18 -11.63 31.28
CA PHE A 59 -3.58 -10.40 30.61
C PHE A 59 -3.48 -10.65 29.10
N GLN A 60 -4.62 -10.83 28.44
CA GLN A 60 -4.65 -11.14 27.03
C GLN A 60 -4.36 -9.83 26.30
N GLN A 61 -3.10 -9.66 25.89
CA GLN A 61 -2.67 -8.53 25.10
C GLN A 61 -3.56 -8.37 23.87
N GLU A 62 -4.22 -7.21 23.76
CA GLU A 62 -5.09 -6.90 22.64
C GLU A 62 -4.25 -6.74 21.37
N ARG A 63 -4.54 -7.57 20.36
CA ARG A 63 -3.89 -7.53 19.05
C ARG A 63 -4.81 -6.84 18.07
N ILE A 64 -4.37 -5.70 17.55
CA ILE A 64 -5.13 -4.93 16.56
C ILE A 64 -4.61 -5.30 15.16
N PRO A 65 -5.47 -5.75 14.23
CA PRO A 65 -5.09 -5.97 12.85
C PRO A 65 -4.56 -4.68 12.21
N PHE A 66 -3.36 -4.72 11.66
CA PHE A 66 -2.75 -3.59 10.95
C PHE A 66 -2.22 -4.05 9.60
N ARG A 67 -3.05 -3.98 8.56
CA ARG A 67 -2.66 -4.34 7.19
C ARG A 67 -2.11 -3.12 6.46
N VAL A 68 -0.96 -3.29 5.82
CA VAL A 68 -0.36 -2.29 4.91
C VAL A 68 -0.44 -2.83 3.50
N ALA A 69 -0.92 -2.02 2.56
CA ALA A 69 -1.02 -2.38 1.15
C ALA A 69 -0.31 -1.36 0.26
N SER A 70 0.16 -1.82 -0.90
CA SER A 70 0.70 -0.98 -1.96
C SER A 70 0.16 -1.41 -3.31
N TRP A 71 -0.20 -0.44 -4.15
CA TRP A 71 -0.82 -0.74 -5.44
C TRP A 71 -0.60 0.37 -6.47
N ASN A 72 0.01 0.03 -7.61
CA ASN A 72 -0.10 0.83 -8.82
C ASN A 72 -1.50 0.66 -9.42
N ILE A 73 -2.28 1.74 -9.48
CA ILE A 73 -3.69 1.69 -9.89
C ILE A 73 -3.92 1.96 -11.37
N GLU A 74 -2.86 1.99 -12.19
CA GLU A 74 -2.88 2.22 -13.64
C GLU A 74 -3.67 3.50 -14.00
N ASN A 75 -2.97 4.63 -14.03
CA ASN A 75 -3.45 5.88 -14.63
C ASN A 75 -4.82 6.35 -14.14
N LEU A 76 -4.96 6.63 -12.84
CA LEU A 76 -6.19 7.23 -12.33
C LEU A 76 -6.18 8.75 -12.56
N PHE A 77 -6.59 9.15 -13.76
CA PHE A 77 -6.88 10.53 -14.16
C PHE A 77 -8.34 10.90 -13.89
N ASP A 78 -8.60 12.16 -13.59
CA ASP A 78 -9.90 12.80 -13.75
C ASP A 78 -10.21 13.00 -15.25
N THR A 79 -11.17 13.87 -15.60
CA THR A 79 -11.65 14.02 -16.99
C THR A 79 -11.46 15.43 -17.51
N ARG A 80 -10.60 16.22 -16.87
CA ARG A 80 -10.37 17.63 -17.17
C ARG A 80 -8.89 17.85 -17.45
N HIS A 81 -8.61 18.61 -18.50
CA HIS A 81 -7.24 18.90 -18.88
C HIS A 81 -6.55 19.82 -17.87
N ASP A 82 -5.39 19.38 -17.37
CA ASP A 82 -4.41 20.24 -16.71
C ASP A 82 -3.44 20.83 -17.73
N SER A 83 -3.49 22.15 -17.91
CA SER A 83 -2.61 22.91 -18.83
C SER A 83 -1.10 22.77 -18.57
N LEU A 84 -0.71 22.25 -17.40
CA LEU A 84 0.69 22.03 -17.02
C LEU A 84 1.16 20.59 -17.27
N LYS A 85 0.26 19.68 -17.65
CA LYS A 85 0.53 18.24 -17.78
C LYS A 85 0.14 17.72 -19.17
N ASN A 86 0.69 16.57 -19.54
CA ASN A 86 0.40 15.86 -20.80
C ASN A 86 -0.60 14.71 -20.55
N ASP A 87 -1.79 15.07 -20.06
CA ASP A 87 -2.89 14.16 -19.74
C ASP A 87 -3.86 13.94 -20.93
N HIS A 88 -3.58 14.54 -22.09
CA HIS A 88 -4.49 14.61 -23.25
C HIS A 88 -5.06 13.27 -23.72
N GLU A 89 -4.40 12.13 -23.45
CA GLU A 89 -4.96 10.82 -23.79
C GLU A 89 -6.19 10.46 -22.93
N PHE A 90 -6.32 11.02 -21.73
CA PHE A 90 -7.35 10.74 -20.73
C PHE A 90 -8.42 11.82 -20.68
N LEU A 91 -8.81 12.36 -21.83
CA LEU A 91 -9.96 13.27 -21.95
C LEU A 91 -11.17 12.59 -22.61
N PRO A 92 -12.41 13.10 -22.39
CA PRO A 92 -13.62 12.49 -22.93
C PRO A 92 -13.65 12.39 -24.46
N ASP A 93 -13.09 13.39 -25.12
CA ASP A 93 -13.00 13.59 -26.57
C ASP A 93 -11.68 13.08 -27.18
N ALA A 94 -10.77 12.59 -26.35
CA ALA A 94 -9.50 12.02 -26.80
C ALA A 94 -9.62 10.55 -27.27
N MET A 95 -8.52 10.02 -27.80
CA MET A 95 -8.44 8.67 -28.38
C MET A 95 -8.85 7.56 -27.39
N ARG A 96 -8.56 7.71 -26.10
CA ARG A 96 -8.98 6.71 -25.11
C ARG A 96 -10.45 6.86 -24.74
N HIS A 97 -11.12 7.98 -25.04
CA HIS A 97 -12.48 8.28 -24.60
C HIS A 97 -12.66 8.14 -23.09
N TRP A 98 -11.74 8.69 -22.30
CA TRP A 98 -11.82 8.66 -20.85
C TRP A 98 -12.85 9.69 -20.38
N ASN A 99 -14.05 9.20 -20.10
CA ASN A 99 -15.19 10.03 -19.75
C ASN A 99 -15.63 9.80 -18.30
N ASP A 100 -16.57 10.63 -17.86
CA ASP A 100 -17.07 10.66 -16.48
C ASP A 100 -17.59 9.29 -15.99
N SER A 101 -18.19 8.50 -16.89
CA SER A 101 -18.65 7.14 -16.57
C SER A 101 -17.50 6.18 -16.31
N ARG A 102 -16.43 6.23 -17.11
CA ARG A 102 -15.24 5.38 -16.91
C ARG A 102 -14.47 5.78 -15.66
N TYR A 103 -14.32 7.07 -15.45
CA TYR A 103 -13.71 7.61 -14.25
C TYR A 103 -14.44 7.17 -12.97
N LYS A 104 -15.77 7.37 -12.90
CA LYS A 104 -16.59 6.91 -11.76
C LYS A 104 -16.52 5.40 -11.55
N LYS A 105 -16.55 4.61 -12.64
CA LYS A 105 -16.37 3.16 -12.55
C LYS A 105 -15.02 2.80 -11.95
N LYS A 106 -13.94 3.42 -12.43
CA LYS A 106 -12.58 3.19 -11.93
C LYS A 106 -12.46 3.55 -10.45
N LEU A 107 -13.03 4.68 -10.00
CA LEU A 107 -13.08 5.04 -8.57
C LEU A 107 -13.80 3.96 -7.73
N ALA A 108 -14.94 3.46 -8.20
CA ALA A 108 -15.70 2.42 -7.51
C ALA A 108 -14.94 1.08 -7.47
N ASP A 109 -14.24 0.72 -8.55
CA ASP A 109 -13.42 -0.49 -8.61
C ASP A 109 -12.19 -0.41 -7.70
N VAL A 110 -11.48 0.73 -7.69
CA VAL A 110 -10.36 0.97 -6.77
C VAL A 110 -10.84 0.89 -5.32
N ALA A 111 -11.98 1.50 -4.99
CA ALA A 111 -12.57 1.42 -3.66
C ALA A 111 -12.94 -0.03 -3.27
N ARG A 112 -13.51 -0.80 -4.21
CA ARG A 112 -13.84 -2.21 -4.02
C ARG A 112 -12.60 -3.05 -3.74
N VAL A 113 -11.51 -2.82 -4.48
CA VAL A 113 -10.23 -3.52 -4.27
C VAL A 113 -9.66 -3.20 -2.89
N ILE A 114 -9.55 -1.91 -2.53
CA ILE A 114 -9.02 -1.50 -1.20
C ILE A 114 -9.84 -2.14 -0.06
N THR A 115 -11.17 -2.17 -0.20
CA THR A 115 -12.05 -2.81 0.79
C THR A 115 -11.82 -4.31 0.84
N ALA A 116 -11.74 -4.98 -0.31
CA ALA A 116 -11.56 -6.44 -0.39
C ALA A 116 -10.19 -6.90 0.12
N ILE A 117 -9.12 -6.13 -0.11
CA ILE A 117 -7.79 -6.41 0.47
C ILE A 117 -7.84 -6.35 2.00
N GLY A 118 -8.74 -5.58 2.60
CA GLY A 118 -8.90 -5.53 4.06
C GLY A 118 -9.61 -6.74 4.67
N GLU A 119 -10.32 -7.53 3.88
CA GLU A 119 -11.24 -8.57 4.38
C GLU A 119 -12.24 -7.98 5.40
N TRP A 120 -12.06 -8.29 6.69
CA TRP A 120 -12.92 -7.82 7.78
C TRP A 120 -12.56 -6.42 8.29
N SER A 121 -11.34 -5.95 8.06
CA SER A 121 -10.84 -4.67 8.56
C SER A 121 -10.11 -3.91 7.45
N PRO A 122 -10.46 -2.66 7.17
CA PRO A 122 -9.82 -1.91 6.10
C PRO A 122 -8.31 -1.80 6.34
N PRO A 123 -7.45 -1.86 5.31
CA PRO A 123 -6.02 -1.69 5.49
C PRO A 123 -5.70 -0.39 6.22
N ALA A 124 -4.83 -0.44 7.23
CA ALA A 124 -4.46 0.73 8.01
C ALA A 124 -3.76 1.78 7.13
N LEU A 125 -2.93 1.32 6.18
CA LEU A 125 -2.18 2.14 5.23
C LEU A 125 -2.31 1.57 3.81
N VAL A 126 -2.49 2.44 2.81
CA VAL A 126 -2.50 2.05 1.40
C VAL A 126 -1.65 3.03 0.59
N GLY A 127 -0.49 2.57 0.13
CA GLY A 127 0.33 3.27 -0.87
C GLY A 127 -0.26 3.11 -2.26
N LEU A 128 -0.47 4.23 -2.96
CA LEU A 128 -0.99 4.25 -4.33
C LEU A 128 0.05 4.87 -5.26
N CYS A 129 0.22 4.27 -6.44
CA CYS A 129 0.97 4.85 -7.55
C CYS A 129 0.04 5.14 -8.73
N GLU A 130 0.43 6.09 -9.58
CA GLU A 130 -0.32 6.52 -10.76
C GLU A 130 -1.68 7.20 -10.45
N VAL A 131 -1.68 8.06 -9.44
CA VAL A 131 -2.81 8.94 -9.10
C VAL A 131 -2.55 10.33 -9.66
N GLU A 132 -3.49 10.93 -10.38
CA GLU A 132 -3.23 12.23 -11.03
C GLU A 132 -3.07 13.40 -10.03
N ASN A 133 -4.09 13.70 -9.24
CA ASN A 133 -4.13 14.94 -8.46
C ASN A 133 -5.04 14.86 -7.20
N ASP A 134 -5.12 15.97 -6.46
CA ASP A 134 -5.96 16.08 -5.25
C ASP A 134 -7.45 15.84 -5.53
N THR A 135 -7.97 16.29 -6.68
CA THR A 135 -9.37 16.06 -7.07
C THR A 135 -9.65 14.57 -7.16
N VAL A 136 -8.73 13.80 -7.74
CA VAL A 136 -8.84 12.35 -7.83
C VAL A 136 -8.88 11.69 -6.46
N LEU A 137 -7.98 12.03 -5.54
CA LEU A 137 -7.99 11.43 -4.20
C LEU A 137 -9.19 11.87 -3.38
N ARG A 138 -9.65 13.11 -3.53
CA ARG A 138 -10.88 13.57 -2.89
C ARG A 138 -12.08 12.81 -3.41
N ASP A 139 -12.18 12.60 -4.72
CA ASP A 139 -13.29 11.86 -5.32
C ASP A 139 -13.23 10.37 -4.94
N LEU A 140 -12.05 9.76 -4.90
CA LEU A 140 -11.85 8.41 -4.39
C LEU A 140 -12.30 8.30 -2.92
N THR A 141 -11.83 9.18 -2.04
CA THR A 141 -12.08 9.06 -0.59
C THR A 141 -13.43 9.61 -0.13
N ARG A 142 -14.10 10.45 -0.93
CA ARG A 142 -15.35 11.13 -0.53
C ARG A 142 -16.54 10.85 -1.44
N ARG A 143 -16.30 10.49 -2.70
CA ARG A 143 -17.37 10.30 -3.72
C ARG A 143 -17.46 8.88 -4.27
N SER A 144 -16.62 7.98 -3.80
CA SER A 144 -16.74 6.53 -4.06
C SER A 144 -17.27 5.80 -2.82
N PRO A 145 -17.53 4.48 -2.91
CA PRO A 145 -17.84 3.65 -1.74
C PRO A 145 -16.79 3.73 -0.61
N LEU A 146 -15.56 4.13 -0.91
CA LEU A 146 -14.47 4.24 0.07
C LEU A 146 -14.75 5.28 1.17
N LYS A 147 -15.69 6.21 0.95
CA LYS A 147 -16.09 7.23 1.93
C LYS A 147 -16.53 6.64 3.28
N GLU A 148 -17.12 5.44 3.26
CA GLU A 148 -17.59 4.75 4.47
C GLU A 148 -16.42 4.34 5.39
N LEU A 149 -15.24 4.14 4.81
CA LEU A 149 -14.02 3.77 5.54
C LEU A 149 -13.25 5.00 6.04
N SER A 150 -13.69 6.22 5.72
CA SER A 150 -13.16 7.47 6.28
C SER A 150 -11.63 7.66 6.15
N TYR A 151 -11.03 7.10 5.10
CA TYR A 151 -9.61 7.32 4.81
C TYR A 151 -9.28 8.81 4.70
N ARG A 152 -8.11 9.16 5.21
CA ARG A 152 -7.42 10.41 4.89
C ARG A 152 -6.27 10.10 3.95
N TYR A 153 -5.72 11.13 3.32
CA TYR A 153 -4.61 10.95 2.40
C TYR A 153 -3.60 12.09 2.48
N VAL A 154 -2.40 11.78 2.01
CA VAL A 154 -1.34 12.72 1.62
C VAL A 154 -0.79 12.26 0.27
N MET A 155 -0.33 13.18 -0.56
CA MET A 155 0.22 12.87 -1.87
C MET A 155 1.34 13.82 -2.26
N THR A 156 2.11 13.42 -3.27
CA THR A 156 3.07 14.29 -3.95
C THR A 156 2.38 15.14 -5.02
N ASP A 157 3.03 16.23 -5.41
CA ASP A 157 2.79 16.97 -6.65
C ASP A 157 4.14 17.05 -7.36
N SER A 158 4.33 16.16 -8.34
CA SER A 158 5.65 15.89 -8.93
C SER A 158 5.84 16.60 -10.27
N PRO A 159 7.11 16.80 -10.70
CA PRO A 159 7.39 17.35 -12.04
C PRO A 159 7.11 16.36 -13.18
N ASP A 160 6.60 15.16 -12.90
CA ASP A 160 6.23 14.17 -13.92
C ASP A 160 5.28 14.79 -14.96
N LEU A 161 5.67 14.67 -16.23
CA LEU A 161 4.99 15.33 -17.34
C LEU A 161 3.64 14.70 -17.68
N ARG A 162 3.35 13.46 -17.27
CA ARG A 162 2.01 12.88 -17.41
C ARG A 162 1.07 13.44 -16.36
N GLY A 163 1.60 13.98 -15.25
CA GLY A 163 0.81 14.47 -14.13
C GLY A 163 0.30 13.37 -13.23
N ILE A 164 1.08 12.31 -13.05
CA ILE A 164 0.76 11.24 -12.09
C ILE A 164 1.75 11.22 -10.94
N ASP A 165 1.24 10.87 -9.77
CA ASP A 165 1.88 11.00 -8.48
C ASP A 165 1.69 9.73 -7.62
N VAL A 166 2.33 9.75 -6.45
CA VAL A 166 2.15 8.74 -5.40
C VAL A 166 1.36 9.32 -4.23
N ALA A 167 0.60 8.45 -3.56
CA ALA A 167 -0.21 8.84 -2.42
C ALA A 167 -0.17 7.79 -1.31
N LEU A 168 -0.44 8.23 -0.08
CA LEU A 168 -0.68 7.34 1.05
C LEU A 168 -2.08 7.61 1.61
N LEU A 169 -2.97 6.62 1.52
CA LEU A 169 -4.21 6.60 2.29
C LEU A 169 -3.92 6.04 3.69
N TYR A 170 -4.53 6.60 4.72
CA TYR A 170 -4.36 6.12 6.10
C TYR A 170 -5.65 6.17 6.93
N GLN A 171 -5.80 5.17 7.81
CA GLN A 171 -6.82 5.09 8.84
C GLN A 171 -6.37 5.89 10.07
N ARG A 172 -6.99 7.06 10.32
CA ARG A 172 -6.59 7.97 11.41
C ARG A 172 -6.62 7.32 12.80
N ASP A 173 -7.51 6.36 13.00
CA ASP A 173 -7.70 5.67 14.28
C ASP A 173 -6.54 4.70 14.58
N LEU A 174 -5.71 4.35 13.59
CA LEU A 174 -4.56 3.44 13.73
C LEU A 174 -3.22 4.15 13.49
N PHE A 175 -3.22 5.20 12.66
CA PHE A 175 -2.05 5.96 12.27
C PHE A 175 -2.36 7.46 12.31
N LYS A 176 -1.75 8.18 13.25
CA LYS A 176 -1.87 9.63 13.36
C LYS A 176 -0.74 10.30 12.60
N LEU A 177 -1.06 10.94 11.48
CA LEU A 177 -0.11 11.75 10.72
C LEU A 177 0.60 12.78 11.62
N LEU A 178 1.93 12.78 11.59
CA LEU A 178 2.79 13.79 12.24
C LEU A 178 3.34 14.78 11.22
N SER A 179 3.90 14.26 10.12
CA SER A 179 4.43 15.07 9.02
C SER A 179 4.45 14.26 7.72
N PHE A 180 4.53 14.96 6.59
CA PHE A 180 4.84 14.36 5.29
C PHE A 180 5.63 15.35 4.45
N ARG A 181 6.40 14.85 3.48
CA ARG A 181 7.11 15.66 2.49
C ARG A 181 7.30 14.90 1.19
N SER A 182 7.31 15.64 0.09
CA SER A 182 7.84 15.16 -1.19
C SER A 182 9.36 15.25 -1.16
N ILE A 183 10.03 14.18 -1.57
CA ILE A 183 11.47 14.12 -1.77
C ILE A 183 11.71 14.19 -3.27
N SER A 184 12.27 15.30 -3.72
CA SER A 184 12.44 15.55 -5.13
C SER A 184 13.47 14.62 -5.76
N ILE A 185 13.15 14.09 -6.95
CA ILE A 185 14.13 13.45 -7.82
C ILE A 185 14.59 14.46 -8.87
N PRO A 186 15.82 15.00 -8.78
CA PRO A 186 16.28 16.01 -9.72
C PRO A 186 16.31 15.49 -11.16
N PRO A 187 16.15 16.38 -12.17
CA PRO A 187 16.33 16.01 -13.56
C PRO A 187 17.65 15.30 -13.79
N PHE A 188 17.59 14.12 -14.40
CA PHE A 188 18.76 13.29 -14.65
C PHE A 188 19.04 13.24 -16.15
N LYS A 189 20.18 13.79 -16.58
CA LYS A 189 20.61 13.82 -18.00
C LYS A 189 19.49 14.31 -18.93
N GLN A 190 19.33 13.67 -20.09
CA GLN A 190 18.26 13.95 -21.06
C GLN A 190 16.94 13.20 -20.76
N TYR A 191 16.81 12.52 -19.62
CA TYR A 191 15.54 11.86 -19.29
C TYR A 191 14.48 12.91 -18.91
N ARG A 192 13.22 12.57 -19.18
CA ARG A 192 12.10 13.39 -18.74
C ARG A 192 12.07 13.45 -17.20
N PRO A 193 11.56 14.53 -16.58
CA PRO A 193 11.31 14.57 -15.15
C PRO A 193 10.46 13.37 -14.69
N THR A 194 10.72 12.88 -13.47
CA THR A 194 10.03 11.72 -12.88
C THR A 194 9.28 12.14 -11.62
N ARG A 195 8.57 11.18 -11.01
CA ARG A 195 7.86 11.37 -9.76
C ARG A 195 8.82 11.53 -8.59
N ASP A 196 8.41 12.37 -7.64
CA ASP A 196 9.03 12.48 -6.33
C ASP A 196 8.72 11.23 -5.48
N LEU A 197 9.49 11.02 -4.41
CA LEU A 197 9.19 10.01 -3.39
C LEU A 197 8.35 10.67 -2.30
N LEU A 198 7.38 9.95 -1.75
CA LEU A 198 6.60 10.42 -0.61
C LEU A 198 7.17 9.86 0.69
N HIS A 199 7.62 10.72 1.60
CA HIS A 199 7.95 10.33 2.97
C HIS A 199 6.86 10.82 3.92
N VAL A 200 6.31 9.92 4.73
CA VAL A 200 5.29 10.19 5.74
C VAL A 200 5.76 9.69 7.09
N SER A 201 5.61 10.51 8.13
CA SER A 201 5.86 10.13 9.51
C SER A 201 4.55 10.17 10.29
N GLY A 202 4.25 9.11 11.04
CA GLY A 202 3.05 9.07 11.87
C GLY A 202 3.23 8.28 13.16
N LEU A 203 2.33 8.53 14.09
CA LEU A 203 2.30 7.92 15.42
C LEU A 203 1.37 6.71 15.39
N LEU A 204 1.86 5.56 15.83
CA LEU A 204 1.07 4.35 16.05
C LEU A 204 0.37 4.39 17.41
N LEU A 205 -0.56 3.45 17.63
CA LEU A 205 -1.24 3.31 18.93
C LEU A 205 -0.30 2.89 20.07
N THR A 206 0.85 2.32 19.76
CA THR A 206 1.92 2.05 20.73
C THR A 206 2.60 3.33 21.23
N GLY A 207 2.38 4.48 20.58
CA GLY A 207 3.09 5.72 20.87
C GLY A 207 4.45 5.84 20.18
N ASP A 208 4.86 4.83 19.42
CA ASP A 208 6.05 4.90 18.57
C ASP A 208 5.77 5.53 17.22
N THR A 209 6.84 6.01 16.58
CA THR A 209 6.78 6.62 15.24
C THR A 209 7.05 5.57 14.16
N LEU A 210 6.21 5.56 13.13
CA LEU A 210 6.38 4.81 11.90
C LEU A 210 6.67 5.78 10.75
N ASP A 211 7.77 5.55 10.05
CA ASP A 211 8.14 6.25 8.82
C ASP A 211 7.79 5.39 7.60
N VAL A 212 7.09 5.98 6.63
CA VAL A 212 6.57 5.29 5.45
C VAL A 212 7.06 6.02 4.19
N PHE A 213 7.64 5.28 3.26
CA PHE A 213 8.05 5.76 1.95
C PHE A 213 7.18 5.12 0.87
N VAL A 214 6.56 5.94 0.01
CA VAL A 214 5.84 5.48 -1.19
C VAL A 214 6.60 5.92 -2.43
N CYS A 215 6.89 4.97 -3.32
CA CYS A 215 7.79 5.16 -4.45
C CYS A 215 7.11 4.78 -5.78
N HIS A 216 7.37 5.54 -6.84
CA HIS A 216 7.08 5.12 -8.20
C HIS A 216 8.25 5.49 -9.12
N LEU A 217 9.24 4.60 -9.20
CA LEU A 217 10.51 4.88 -9.88
C LEU A 217 10.35 4.97 -11.42
N PRO A 218 11.32 5.59 -12.14
CA PRO A 218 11.26 5.72 -13.60
C PRO A 218 10.93 4.42 -14.31
N SER A 219 9.98 4.47 -15.25
CA SER A 219 9.52 3.29 -15.99
C SER A 219 10.63 2.67 -16.85
N ARG A 220 10.39 1.44 -17.33
CA ARG A 220 11.30 0.76 -18.28
C ARG A 220 11.15 1.26 -19.73
N SER A 221 10.66 2.49 -19.94
CA SER A 221 10.44 3.10 -21.26
C SER A 221 11.75 3.23 -22.03
N GLY A 222 11.72 2.95 -23.35
CA GLY A 222 12.93 2.85 -24.18
C GLY A 222 13.75 1.57 -23.96
N GLY A 223 13.32 0.71 -23.03
CA GLY A 223 14.00 -0.54 -22.68
C GLY A 223 14.61 -0.50 -21.28
N ALA A 224 14.68 -1.67 -20.65
CA ALA A 224 15.16 -1.82 -19.28
C ALA A 224 16.57 -1.24 -19.07
N LYS A 225 17.50 -1.54 -19.98
CA LYS A 225 18.90 -1.09 -19.91
C LYS A 225 19.05 0.42 -20.11
N GLU A 226 18.26 0.99 -21.01
CA GLU A 226 18.30 2.41 -21.31
C GLU A 226 17.83 3.26 -20.13
N SER A 227 16.79 2.82 -19.44
CA SER A 227 16.18 3.54 -18.30
C SER A 227 16.82 3.20 -16.95
N GLU A 228 17.62 2.13 -16.86
CA GLU A 228 18.24 1.67 -15.61
C GLU A 228 19.02 2.77 -14.87
N PRO A 229 19.89 3.57 -15.52
CA PRO A 229 20.66 4.60 -14.80
C PRO A 229 19.79 5.59 -14.02
N TYR A 230 18.60 5.91 -14.52
CA TYR A 230 17.69 6.83 -13.84
C TYR A 230 16.97 6.15 -12.66
N ARG A 231 16.60 4.88 -12.79
CA ARG A 231 16.09 4.08 -11.66
C ARG A 231 17.13 3.93 -10.55
N LEU A 232 18.40 3.69 -10.90
CA LEU A 232 19.49 3.63 -9.93
C LEU A 232 19.69 4.96 -9.20
N TYR A 233 19.61 6.08 -9.94
CA TYR A 233 19.70 7.42 -9.34
C TYR A 233 18.57 7.67 -8.33
N ALA A 234 17.32 7.36 -8.68
CA ALA A 234 16.19 7.52 -7.78
C ALA A 234 16.26 6.57 -6.56
N ALA A 235 16.71 5.32 -6.76
CA ALA A 235 16.95 4.37 -5.66
C ALA A 235 18.05 4.86 -4.71
N HIS A 236 19.07 5.55 -5.21
CA HIS A 236 20.15 6.11 -4.38
C HIS A 236 19.63 7.24 -3.48
N ILE A 237 18.79 8.13 -4.03
CA ILE A 237 18.13 9.17 -3.24
C ILE A 237 17.25 8.54 -2.15
N LEU A 238 16.46 7.52 -2.48
CA LEU A 238 15.67 6.78 -1.50
C LEU A 238 16.55 6.18 -0.39
N ARG A 239 17.66 5.52 -0.76
CA ARG A 239 18.58 4.93 0.22
C ARG A 239 19.13 5.99 1.18
N MET A 240 19.60 7.12 0.65
CA MET A 240 20.13 8.22 1.46
C MET A 240 19.11 8.76 2.47
N GLU A 241 17.87 8.95 2.05
CA GLU A 241 16.80 9.46 2.90
C GLU A 241 16.41 8.45 3.99
N VAL A 242 16.32 7.17 3.62
CA VAL A 242 16.03 6.09 4.56
C VAL A 242 17.16 5.95 5.59
N ASP A 243 18.42 5.93 5.16
CA ASP A 243 19.58 5.86 6.06
C ASP A 243 19.61 7.06 7.02
N SER A 244 19.28 8.26 6.52
CA SER A 244 19.17 9.46 7.37
C SER A 244 18.12 9.26 8.47
N ILE A 245 16.93 8.77 8.12
CA ILE A 245 15.88 8.49 9.10
C ILE A 245 16.33 7.39 10.08
N MET A 246 16.89 6.28 9.60
CA MET A 246 17.29 5.17 10.45
C MET A 246 18.37 5.55 11.47
N ASN A 247 19.26 6.49 11.12
CA ASN A 247 20.30 6.99 12.00
C ASN A 247 19.81 8.01 13.04
N ILE A 248 18.67 8.67 12.80
CA ILE A 248 18.11 9.68 13.73
C ILE A 248 17.10 9.06 14.70
N ARG A 249 16.40 7.99 14.30
CA ARG A 249 15.43 7.29 15.15
C ARG A 249 16.13 6.35 16.12
N SER A 250 15.72 6.37 17.39
CA SER A 250 16.20 5.39 18.40
C SER A 250 15.71 3.96 18.10
N LEU A 251 14.47 3.83 17.60
CA LEU A 251 13.86 2.57 17.19
C LEU A 251 13.29 2.75 15.76
N PRO A 252 14.12 2.61 14.71
CA PRO A 252 13.71 2.95 13.35
C PRO A 252 12.69 1.94 12.83
N GLN A 253 11.42 2.34 12.79
CA GLN A 253 10.33 1.61 12.15
C GLN A 253 10.08 2.22 10.78
N VAL A 254 10.58 1.58 9.73
CA VAL A 254 10.51 2.09 8.35
C VAL A 254 9.83 1.08 7.45
N ILE A 255 8.82 1.53 6.70
CA ILE A 255 8.20 0.78 5.60
C ILE A 255 8.49 1.52 4.30
N ILE A 256 8.97 0.81 3.30
CA ILE A 256 9.15 1.29 1.93
C ILE A 256 8.26 0.45 1.03
N MET A 257 7.44 1.12 0.21
CA MET A 257 6.55 0.45 -0.71
C MET A 257 6.33 1.19 -2.02
N GLY A 258 5.80 0.50 -3.02
CA GLY A 258 5.43 1.07 -4.31
C GLY A 258 6.01 0.32 -5.50
N ASP A 259 5.85 0.89 -6.69
CA ASP A 259 6.31 0.33 -7.96
C ASP A 259 7.71 0.86 -8.30
N PHE A 260 8.71 -0.01 -8.23
CA PHE A 260 10.09 0.37 -8.52
C PHE A 260 10.46 0.20 -9.99
N ASN A 261 9.57 -0.34 -10.81
CA ASN A 261 9.86 -0.70 -12.19
C ASN A 261 11.12 -1.57 -12.34
N ASP A 262 11.55 -2.25 -11.28
CA ASP A 262 12.70 -3.15 -11.19
C ASP A 262 12.29 -4.40 -10.40
N TYR A 263 12.94 -5.52 -10.69
CA TYR A 263 12.71 -6.78 -9.99
C TYR A 263 13.57 -6.85 -8.71
N PRO A 264 13.26 -7.76 -7.75
CA PRO A 264 14.08 -7.92 -6.55
C PRO A 264 15.55 -8.26 -6.81
N THR A 265 15.89 -8.72 -8.02
CA THR A 265 17.25 -9.03 -8.45
C THR A 265 17.98 -7.90 -9.17
N ASN A 266 17.30 -6.78 -9.46
CA ASN A 266 17.93 -5.64 -10.10
C ASN A 266 18.77 -4.81 -9.12
N GLN A 267 19.69 -4.01 -9.67
CA GLN A 267 20.73 -3.34 -8.88
C GLN A 267 20.17 -2.27 -7.93
N SER A 268 19.05 -1.62 -8.29
CA SER A 268 18.34 -0.68 -7.43
C SER A 268 17.95 -1.33 -6.10
N ILE A 269 17.46 -2.58 -6.13
CA ILE A 269 17.02 -3.30 -4.94
C ILE A 269 18.21 -3.99 -4.24
N GLN A 270 18.99 -4.80 -4.96
CA GLN A 270 20.03 -5.62 -4.32
C GLN A 270 21.28 -4.87 -3.92
N LYS A 271 21.70 -3.85 -4.69
CA LYS A 271 23.00 -3.19 -4.50
C LYS A 271 22.89 -1.79 -3.91
N ILE A 272 21.79 -1.08 -4.20
CA ILE A 272 21.60 0.29 -3.71
C ILE A 272 20.78 0.28 -2.44
N LEU A 273 19.58 -0.30 -2.45
CA LEU A 273 18.80 -0.46 -1.22
C LEU A 273 19.38 -1.53 -0.30
N GLU A 274 20.12 -2.50 -0.85
CA GLU A 274 20.64 -3.66 -0.11
C GLU A 274 19.50 -4.38 0.64
N ALA A 275 18.31 -4.44 0.03
CA ALA A 275 17.14 -5.02 0.66
C ALA A 275 17.21 -6.56 0.57
N GLU A 276 17.61 -7.18 1.67
CA GLU A 276 17.82 -8.63 1.75
C GLU A 276 16.53 -9.40 2.07
N ALA A 277 16.51 -10.71 1.86
CA ALA A 277 15.40 -11.51 2.38
C ALA A 277 15.49 -11.60 3.92
N PRO A 278 14.36 -11.54 4.67
CA PRO A 278 14.35 -11.71 6.13
C PRO A 278 15.11 -12.97 6.59
N PRO A 279 15.90 -12.96 7.68
CA PRO A 279 16.59 -14.15 8.16
C PRO A 279 15.61 -15.30 8.44
N VAL A 280 16.01 -16.54 8.16
CA VAL A 280 15.17 -17.72 8.45
C VAL A 280 15.18 -17.95 9.95
N THR A 281 14.01 -17.91 10.59
CA THR A 281 13.86 -18.25 12.01
C THR A 281 13.54 -19.73 12.18
N THR A 282 14.08 -20.37 13.21
CA THR A 282 14.07 -21.84 13.41
C THR A 282 12.68 -22.48 13.56
N ASN A 283 11.60 -21.69 13.62
CA ASN A 283 10.23 -22.21 13.66
C ASN A 283 9.70 -22.61 12.26
N ASP A 284 10.43 -22.30 11.19
CA ASP A 284 10.03 -22.55 9.79
C ASP A 284 10.55 -23.89 9.22
N LEU A 285 11.22 -24.71 10.03
CA LEU A 285 11.75 -26.01 9.61
C LEU A 285 10.92 -27.16 10.20
N ALA A 286 10.33 -27.99 9.33
CA ALA A 286 9.91 -29.32 9.72
C ALA A 286 11.11 -30.08 10.33
N PRO A 287 10.92 -30.93 11.36
CA PRO A 287 12.02 -31.62 12.01
C PRO A 287 12.61 -32.69 11.07
N THR A 288 13.55 -32.30 10.23
CA THR A 288 14.44 -33.24 9.55
C THR A 288 15.64 -33.49 10.46
N THR A 289 15.70 -34.73 10.93
CA THR A 289 16.78 -35.32 11.72
C THR A 289 18.16 -35.01 11.13
N GLY A 290 19.03 -34.40 11.93
CA GLY A 290 20.48 -34.39 11.69
C GLY A 290 21.11 -33.01 11.65
N SER A 291 21.59 -32.55 12.82
CA SER A 291 22.77 -31.70 13.01
C SER A 291 22.95 -30.50 12.06
N THR A 292 22.64 -29.29 12.53
CA THR A 292 23.53 -28.11 12.41
C THR A 292 23.15 -27.09 13.50
N ASN A 293 24.15 -26.45 14.10
CA ASN A 293 23.96 -25.34 15.03
C ASN A 293 23.36 -24.14 14.27
N PHE A 294 22.03 -24.03 14.23
CA PHE A 294 21.36 -22.87 13.65
C PHE A 294 21.44 -21.71 14.65
N SER A 295 22.37 -20.80 14.43
CA SER A 295 22.36 -19.50 15.11
C SER A 295 21.15 -18.72 14.61
N THR A 296 20.21 -18.41 15.50
CA THR A 296 19.08 -17.51 15.21
C THR A 296 19.64 -16.13 14.88
N VAL A 297 19.72 -15.81 13.59
CA VAL A 297 20.20 -14.50 13.13
C VAL A 297 19.14 -13.46 13.45
N VAL A 298 19.42 -12.63 14.46
CA VAL A 298 18.57 -11.48 14.80
C VAL A 298 18.70 -10.44 13.68
N PRO A 299 17.59 -9.98 13.08
CA PRO A 299 17.64 -8.93 12.06
C PRO A 299 18.29 -7.65 12.59
N SER A 300 19.19 -7.07 11.81
CA SER A 300 19.82 -5.78 12.16
C SER A 300 18.79 -4.66 12.01
N SER A 301 18.61 -3.83 13.04
CA SER A 301 17.61 -2.74 13.03
C SER A 301 17.85 -1.70 11.93
N LEU A 302 19.10 -1.52 11.51
CA LEU A 302 19.53 -0.57 10.49
C LEU A 302 19.64 -1.20 9.08
N GLN A 303 19.26 -2.47 8.92
CA GLN A 303 19.22 -3.14 7.63
C GLN A 303 17.80 -3.11 7.05
N LEU A 304 17.70 -3.06 5.72
CA LEU A 304 16.45 -3.21 4.98
C LEU A 304 16.22 -4.67 4.59
N TYR A 305 14.96 -5.11 4.74
CA TYR A 305 14.53 -6.47 4.41
C TYR A 305 13.30 -6.45 3.50
N HIS A 306 13.36 -7.20 2.41
CA HIS A 306 12.31 -7.30 1.42
C HIS A 306 11.41 -8.51 1.68
N LEU A 307 10.15 -8.25 2.06
CA LEU A 307 9.19 -9.26 2.52
C LEU A 307 8.67 -10.22 1.43
N LEU A 308 8.96 -9.96 0.16
CA LEU A 308 8.45 -10.79 -0.96
C LEU A 308 9.59 -11.39 -1.80
N ALA A 309 10.85 -11.09 -1.50
CA ALA A 309 11.98 -11.41 -2.38
C ALA A 309 12.15 -12.92 -2.64
N ARG A 310 11.89 -13.79 -1.65
CA ARG A 310 11.99 -15.25 -1.86
C ARG A 310 10.81 -15.81 -2.66
N LYS A 311 9.63 -15.21 -2.54
CA LYS A 311 8.39 -15.69 -3.18
C LYS A 311 8.45 -15.60 -4.72
N VAL A 312 9.25 -14.65 -5.26
CA VAL A 312 9.48 -14.47 -6.71
C VAL A 312 10.24 -15.65 -7.35
N LYS A 313 10.76 -16.61 -6.58
CA LYS A 313 11.33 -17.85 -7.16
C LYS A 313 10.28 -18.74 -7.82
N SER A 314 9.00 -18.57 -7.47
CA SER A 314 7.89 -19.24 -8.15
C SER A 314 7.57 -18.53 -9.46
N LYS A 315 7.41 -19.30 -10.55
CA LYS A 315 7.09 -18.76 -11.89
C LYS A 315 5.71 -18.12 -11.98
N ASP A 316 4.83 -18.44 -11.05
CA ASP A 316 3.44 -17.98 -11.02
C ASP A 316 3.22 -16.88 -9.96
N PHE A 317 4.31 -16.30 -9.45
CA PHE A 317 4.26 -15.26 -8.42
C PHE A 317 4.73 -13.91 -8.97
N GLY A 318 3.86 -12.92 -8.89
CA GLY A 318 4.19 -11.55 -9.26
C GLY A 318 3.01 -10.61 -9.14
N SER A 319 3.30 -9.30 -9.07
CA SER A 319 2.29 -8.26 -9.15
C SER A 319 1.98 -7.85 -10.60
N TYR A 320 2.85 -8.16 -11.55
CA TYR A 320 2.77 -7.71 -12.94
C TYR A 320 3.10 -8.86 -13.89
N LYS A 321 2.53 -8.86 -15.11
CA LYS A 321 2.81 -9.87 -16.13
C LYS A 321 3.27 -9.23 -17.44
N TYR A 322 4.44 -9.65 -17.94
CA TYR A 322 5.02 -9.16 -19.18
C TYR A 322 5.47 -10.30 -20.08
N ARG A 323 4.96 -10.32 -21.32
CA ARG A 323 5.29 -11.33 -22.34
C ARG A 323 5.11 -12.78 -21.84
N GLY A 324 4.10 -13.03 -21.02
CA GLY A 324 3.79 -14.35 -20.47
C GLY A 324 4.46 -14.65 -19.13
N GLU A 325 5.38 -13.82 -18.66
CA GLU A 325 6.11 -14.05 -17.41
C GLU A 325 5.57 -13.16 -16.28
N TRP A 326 5.27 -13.78 -15.14
CA TRP A 326 4.96 -13.08 -13.90
C TRP A 326 6.22 -12.45 -13.30
N GLY A 327 6.02 -11.29 -12.69
CA GLY A 327 7.09 -10.43 -12.20
C GLY A 327 6.65 -9.59 -11.01
N LEU A 328 7.61 -9.24 -10.15
CA LEU A 328 7.36 -8.39 -8.99
C LEU A 328 8.08 -7.05 -9.18
N LEU A 329 7.34 -6.04 -9.66
CA LEU A 329 7.82 -4.65 -9.74
C LEU A 329 7.41 -3.83 -8.50
N ASP A 330 6.38 -4.30 -7.79
CA ASP A 330 5.89 -3.70 -6.57
C ASP A 330 6.62 -4.30 -5.36
N HIS A 331 7.17 -3.47 -4.49
CA HIS A 331 7.97 -3.92 -3.36
C HIS A 331 7.32 -3.56 -2.02
N LEU A 332 7.53 -4.44 -1.04
CA LEU A 332 7.33 -4.19 0.39
C LEU A 332 8.64 -4.50 1.09
N ILE A 333 9.28 -3.46 1.60
CA ILE A 333 10.58 -3.51 2.26
C ILE A 333 10.44 -2.85 3.63
N VAL A 334 11.05 -3.43 4.66
CA VAL A 334 10.94 -2.95 6.04
C VAL A 334 12.32 -2.86 6.69
N SER A 335 12.47 -1.99 7.70
CA SER A 335 13.64 -2.04 8.59
C SER A 335 13.64 -3.31 9.44
N GLY A 336 14.81 -3.80 9.86
CA GLY A 336 14.92 -4.99 10.71
C GLY A 336 14.21 -4.87 12.07
N THR A 337 14.01 -3.65 12.55
CA THR A 337 13.19 -3.37 13.74
C THR A 337 11.79 -3.98 13.63
N LEU A 338 11.18 -3.89 12.44
CA LEU A 338 9.83 -4.39 12.17
C LEU A 338 9.78 -5.92 12.01
N LEU A 339 10.92 -6.61 12.04
CA LEU A 339 11.01 -8.07 12.07
C LEU A 339 11.25 -8.63 13.48
N ASN A 340 11.41 -7.76 14.49
CA ASN A 340 11.60 -8.19 15.87
C ASN A 340 10.25 -8.53 16.52
N GLN A 341 9.98 -9.82 16.69
CA GLN A 341 8.74 -10.35 17.29
C GLN A 341 8.57 -9.99 18.78
N SER A 342 9.63 -9.51 19.44
CA SER A 342 9.56 -9.01 20.82
C SER A 342 9.10 -7.55 20.88
N SER A 343 8.92 -6.87 19.75
CA SER A 343 8.39 -5.51 19.69
C SER A 343 6.86 -5.47 19.69
N HIS A 344 6.28 -4.30 19.92
CA HIS A 344 4.83 -4.10 19.91
C HIS A 344 4.25 -3.87 18.50
N PHE A 345 5.10 -3.76 17.49
CA PHE A 345 4.69 -3.58 16.11
C PHE A 345 5.66 -4.30 15.16
N PHE A 346 5.26 -5.47 14.68
CA PHE A 346 6.13 -6.33 13.87
C PHE A 346 5.36 -7.13 12.81
N THR A 347 6.10 -7.60 11.81
CA THR A 347 5.63 -8.47 10.74
C THR A 347 6.62 -9.60 10.47
N SER A 348 6.34 -10.42 9.46
CA SER A 348 7.22 -11.47 8.97
C SER A 348 7.02 -11.66 7.46
N GLU A 349 7.94 -12.40 6.83
CA GLU A 349 7.84 -12.73 5.40
C GLU A 349 6.53 -13.45 5.05
N GLU A 350 6.03 -14.31 5.95
CA GLU A 350 4.80 -15.08 5.70
C GLU A 350 3.52 -14.26 5.73
N LYS A 351 3.57 -13.09 6.38
CA LYS A 351 2.43 -12.17 6.43
C LYS A 351 2.35 -11.26 5.21
N ALA A 352 3.32 -11.35 4.29
CA ALA A 352 3.34 -10.56 3.07
C ALA A 352 2.96 -11.39 1.85
N ASN A 353 2.11 -10.86 0.98
CA ASN A 353 1.69 -11.54 -0.23
C ASN A 353 1.24 -10.59 -1.35
N VAL A 354 1.08 -11.13 -2.56
CA VAL A 354 0.34 -10.51 -3.67
C VAL A 354 -1.15 -10.84 -3.51
N CYS A 355 -2.01 -9.83 -3.66
CA CYS A 355 -3.45 -9.99 -3.59
C CYS A 355 -4.02 -10.58 -4.89
N LEU A 356 -4.48 -11.83 -4.84
CA LEU A 356 -5.02 -12.58 -5.98
C LEU A 356 -6.55 -12.68 -5.92
N LEU A 357 -7.24 -11.54 -6.03
CA LEU A 357 -8.69 -11.54 -6.12
C LEU A 357 -9.13 -11.95 -7.54
N PRO A 358 -10.08 -12.88 -7.73
CA PRO A 358 -10.45 -13.37 -9.06
C PRO A 358 -10.85 -12.27 -10.06
N PHE A 359 -11.49 -11.20 -9.59
CA PHE A 359 -11.93 -10.08 -10.43
C PHE A 359 -10.80 -9.10 -10.82
N LEU A 360 -9.59 -9.26 -10.26
CA LEU A 360 -8.38 -8.57 -10.69
C LEU A 360 -7.67 -9.27 -11.86
N LEU A 361 -8.14 -10.47 -12.24
CA LEU A 361 -7.48 -11.32 -13.22
C LEU A 361 -8.42 -11.61 -14.40
N LYS A 362 -7.84 -11.86 -15.56
CA LYS A 362 -8.52 -12.42 -16.74
C LYS A 362 -7.64 -13.48 -17.39
N ASP A 363 -8.19 -14.26 -18.31
CA ASP A 363 -7.39 -15.19 -19.10
C ASP A 363 -6.44 -14.44 -20.03
N ASP A 364 -5.19 -14.89 -20.08
CA ASP A 364 -4.20 -14.41 -21.04
C ASP A 364 -4.32 -15.22 -22.33
N GLU A 365 -5.11 -14.71 -23.28
CA GLU A 365 -5.38 -15.37 -24.56
C GLU A 365 -4.13 -15.62 -25.42
N LYS A 366 -3.01 -14.91 -25.15
CA LYS A 366 -1.80 -14.99 -25.97
C LYS A 366 -0.78 -15.98 -25.40
N TYR A 367 -0.57 -15.98 -24.09
CA TYR A 367 0.45 -16.80 -23.43
C TYR A 367 -0.13 -17.91 -22.53
N GLY A 368 -1.46 -17.95 -22.33
CA GLY A 368 -2.13 -18.86 -21.41
C GLY A 368 -2.04 -18.41 -19.94
N ASP A 369 -2.72 -19.16 -19.07
CA ASP A 369 -2.91 -18.85 -17.64
C ASP A 369 -3.69 -17.53 -17.43
N LYS A 370 -3.36 -16.74 -16.40
CA LYS A 370 -4.04 -15.48 -16.05
C LYS A 370 -3.13 -14.29 -16.32
N GLU A 371 -3.71 -13.11 -16.53
CA GLU A 371 -3.02 -11.82 -16.51
C GLU A 371 -3.82 -10.80 -15.67
N PRO A 372 -3.18 -9.77 -15.10
CA PRO A 372 -3.90 -8.67 -14.48
C PRO A 372 -4.91 -8.04 -15.45
N PHE A 373 -6.13 -7.84 -14.97
CA PHE A 373 -7.20 -7.27 -15.76
C PHE A 373 -7.03 -5.75 -15.83
N ARG A 374 -6.20 -5.30 -16.77
CA ARG A 374 -5.87 -3.89 -17.04
C ARG A 374 -7.04 -3.09 -17.61
N THR A 375 -6.97 -1.77 -17.47
CA THR A 375 -7.96 -0.78 -17.92
C THR A 375 -7.96 -0.68 -19.44
N TYR A 376 -6.78 -0.58 -20.04
CA TYR A 376 -6.60 -0.50 -21.49
C TYR A 376 -5.57 -1.52 -22.00
N LYS A 377 -5.85 -2.10 -23.17
CA LYS A 377 -4.86 -2.89 -23.94
C LYS A 377 -4.61 -2.14 -25.25
N GLY A 378 -3.47 -1.46 -25.34
CA GLY A 378 -3.26 -0.42 -26.34
C GLY A 378 -4.29 0.71 -26.13
N MET A 379 -5.07 1.01 -27.17
CA MET A 379 -6.15 2.01 -27.12
C MET A 379 -7.52 1.42 -26.81
N LYS A 380 -7.66 0.09 -26.77
CA LYS A 380 -8.95 -0.57 -26.51
C LYS A 380 -9.23 -0.62 -25.00
N TYR A 381 -10.29 0.05 -24.58
CA TYR A 381 -10.83 -0.07 -23.23
C TYR A 381 -11.28 -1.52 -22.96
N GLN A 382 -10.75 -2.10 -21.89
CA GLN A 382 -11.05 -3.47 -21.46
C GLN A 382 -12.08 -3.50 -20.33
N GLY A 383 -12.20 -2.42 -19.56
CA GLY A 383 -13.06 -2.36 -18.37
C GLY A 383 -12.46 -2.95 -17.10
N GLY A 384 -11.19 -3.37 -17.15
CA GLY A 384 -10.41 -3.80 -16.00
C GLY A 384 -9.96 -2.65 -15.10
N ILE A 385 -9.15 -2.99 -14.10
CA ILE A 385 -8.82 -2.15 -12.95
C ILE A 385 -7.35 -1.76 -12.92
N SER A 386 -6.40 -2.66 -13.15
CA SER A 386 -4.98 -2.32 -13.17
C SER A 386 -4.19 -3.41 -13.89
N ASP A 387 -3.07 -3.04 -14.52
CA ASP A 387 -2.07 -3.99 -15.00
C ASP A 387 -1.12 -4.48 -13.89
N HIS A 388 -1.29 -3.97 -12.67
CA HIS A 388 -0.64 -4.42 -11.45
C HIS A 388 -1.64 -5.00 -10.45
N LEU A 389 -1.21 -6.03 -9.71
CA LEU A 389 -1.90 -6.57 -8.55
C LEU A 389 -1.41 -5.87 -7.28
N PRO A 390 -2.30 -5.57 -6.32
CA PRO A 390 -1.91 -5.06 -5.02
C PRO A 390 -1.00 -6.04 -4.29
N ILE A 391 -0.03 -5.53 -3.55
CA ILE A 391 0.72 -6.30 -2.54
C ILE A 391 0.34 -5.82 -1.15
N TYR A 392 0.41 -6.70 -0.16
CA TYR A 392 0.10 -6.35 1.22
C TYR A 392 0.99 -7.09 2.20
N THR A 393 1.04 -6.59 3.42
CA THR A 393 1.60 -7.28 4.58
C THR A 393 0.81 -6.97 5.84
N ASP A 394 0.64 -7.98 6.70
CA ASP A 394 0.00 -7.84 8.00
C ASP A 394 1.03 -7.61 9.11
N PHE A 395 0.76 -6.61 9.95
CA PHE A 395 1.49 -6.37 11.17
C PHE A 395 0.66 -6.81 12.38
N GLU A 396 1.35 -7.33 13.39
CA GLU A 396 0.81 -7.42 14.73
C GLU A 396 1.08 -6.11 15.46
N LEU A 397 0.00 -5.38 15.79
CA LEU A 397 0.03 -4.20 16.63
C LEU A 397 -0.50 -4.59 18.01
N ILE A 398 0.38 -4.62 19.00
CA ILE A 398 0.08 -5.07 20.37
C ILE A 398 0.01 -3.85 21.29
N LEU A 399 -1.16 -3.60 21.88
CA LEU A 399 -1.31 -2.56 22.88
C LEU A 399 -0.72 -2.99 24.23
N TYR A 400 -0.26 -2.00 25.01
CA TYR A 400 0.30 -2.18 26.35
C TYR A 400 -0.74 -2.66 27.38
#